data_AF-A0A2L2T6P5-F1
#
_entry.id   AF-A0A2L2T6P5-F1
#
_cell.length_a   1.000
_cell.length_b   1.000
_cell.length_c   1.000
_cell.angle_alpha   90.00
_cell.angle_beta   90.00
_cell.angle_gamma   90.00
#
_symmetry.space_group_name_H-M   'P 1'
#
loop_
_entity.id
_entity.type
_entity.pdbx_description
1 polymer ?
#
loop_
_entity_poly.entity_id
_entity_poly.type
_entity_poly.pdbx_seq_one_letter_code
_entity_poly.pdbx_strand_id
1 'polypeptide(L)'
;MNFTDTFQCKASLARTCSPLYSTLINEVYKQASKSKSLARAHIYEACRDGNILALERSFQAETQGIYDSVQERFNRPLYTAIKFYQVGVVQWLLERGADPNFANDHDVSMPVLFDSPLQMAVQSVMMPGIPQWRVPKEWNEQGFVVPHLDYWRWAGRAIIRLLRDADTDERSLVL
;
A
#
# COMPACT_ATOMS: atom_id res chain seq x y z
N MET A 1 41.08 -10.93 -20.36
CA MET A 1 40.58 -11.49 -19.09
C MET A 1 39.10 -11.17 -19.00
N ASN A 2 38.23 -12.10 -19.43
CA ASN A 2 36.82 -12.00 -19.09
C ASN A 2 36.71 -12.43 -17.63
N PHE A 3 36.44 -11.47 -16.74
CA PHE A 3 35.89 -11.81 -15.43
C PHE A 3 34.63 -12.60 -15.74
N THR A 4 34.70 -13.91 -15.53
CA THR A 4 33.55 -14.77 -15.61
C THR A 4 32.51 -14.18 -14.67
N ASP A 5 31.40 -13.79 -15.27
CA ASP A 5 30.19 -13.23 -14.68
C ASP A 5 29.52 -14.29 -13.78
N THR A 6 30.29 -14.77 -12.80
CA THR A 6 29.96 -15.89 -11.94
C THR A 6 28.92 -15.41 -10.96
N PHE A 7 27.87 -16.21 -10.78
CA PHE A 7 26.82 -16.01 -9.80
C PHE A 7 27.38 -15.59 -8.43
N GLN A 8 28.54 -16.12 -8.05
CA GLN A 8 29.25 -15.83 -6.81
C GLN A 8 29.82 -14.41 -6.71
N CYS A 9 30.28 -13.83 -7.83
CA CYS A 9 30.69 -12.42 -7.91
C CYS A 9 29.50 -11.49 -7.78
N LYS A 10 28.39 -11.78 -8.49
CA LYS A 10 27.13 -11.01 -8.35
C LYS A 10 26.57 -11.09 -6.94
N ALA A 11 26.57 -12.27 -6.31
CA ALA A 11 26.09 -12.46 -4.95
C ALA A 11 26.97 -11.73 -3.92
N SER A 12 28.29 -11.70 -4.14
CA SER A 12 29.20 -10.96 -3.26
C SER A 12 29.03 -9.46 -3.39
N LEU A 13 28.85 -8.94 -4.61
CA LEU A 13 28.52 -7.54 -4.85
C LEU A 13 27.17 -7.15 -4.24
N ALA A 14 26.13 -7.99 -4.42
CA ALA A 14 24.83 -7.73 -3.82
C ALA A 14 24.90 -7.67 -2.29
N ARG A 15 25.66 -8.57 -1.64
CA ARG A 15 25.87 -8.56 -0.19
C ARG A 15 26.59 -7.31 0.29
N THR A 16 27.60 -6.82 -0.43
CA THR A 16 28.34 -5.62 -0.01
C THR A 16 27.57 -4.33 -0.29
N CYS A 17 26.78 -4.27 -1.36
CA CYS A 17 25.98 -3.10 -1.71
C CYS A 17 24.63 -3.04 -0.98
N SER A 18 24.11 -4.15 -0.47
CA SER A 18 22.80 -4.21 0.20
C SER A 18 22.70 -3.28 1.43
N PRO A 19 23.70 -3.20 2.34
CA PRO A 19 23.67 -2.26 3.46
C PRO A 19 23.68 -0.79 3.01
N LEU A 20 24.50 -0.47 1.98
CA LEU A 20 24.57 0.86 1.41
C LEU A 20 23.22 1.27 0.81
N TYR A 21 22.63 0.39 0.00
CA TYR A 21 21.30 0.59 -0.58
C TYR A 21 20.25 0.80 0.51
N SER A 22 20.24 -0.04 1.55
CA SER A 22 19.28 0.04 2.66
C SER A 22 19.40 1.36 3.44
N THR A 23 20.62 1.87 3.60
CA THR A 23 20.86 3.15 4.27
C THR A 23 20.39 4.32 3.41
N LEU A 24 20.74 4.29 2.12
CA LEU A 24 20.36 5.32 1.16
C LEU A 24 18.84 5.41 1.00
N ILE A 25 18.17 4.28 0.80
CA ILE A 25 16.73 4.25 0.57
C ILE A 25 15.95 4.75 1.81
N ASN A 26 16.40 4.39 3.02
CA ASN A 26 15.77 4.86 4.24
C ASN A 26 15.94 6.38 4.42
N GLU A 27 17.12 6.92 4.11
CA GLU A 27 17.35 8.37 4.18
C GLU A 27 16.53 9.12 3.11
N VAL A 28 16.40 8.56 1.90
CA VAL A 28 15.53 9.13 0.85
C VAL A 28 14.08 9.21 1.32
N TYR A 29 13.52 8.13 1.90
CA TYR A 29 12.16 8.16 2.42
C TYR A 29 11.99 9.13 3.58
N LYS A 30 12.97 9.22 4.47
CA LYS A 30 12.98 10.17 5.59
C LYS A 30 13.03 11.63 5.12
N GLN A 31 13.72 11.91 4.01
CA GLN A 31 13.72 13.24 3.40
C GLN A 31 12.39 13.51 2.69
N ALA A 32 11.86 12.52 1.97
CA ALA A 32 10.56 12.62 1.30
C ALA A 32 9.42 12.89 2.29
N SER A 33 9.44 12.27 3.47
CA SER A 33 8.44 12.50 4.52
C SER A 33 8.45 13.92 5.07
N LYS A 34 9.61 14.58 5.11
CA LYS A 34 9.75 15.97 5.59
C LYS A 34 9.26 17.01 4.57
N SER A 35 9.23 16.66 3.28
CA SER A 35 8.81 17.57 2.23
C SER A 35 7.28 17.69 2.20
N LYS A 36 6.72 18.88 2.36
CA LYS A 36 5.26 19.11 2.30
C LYS A 36 4.63 18.67 0.96
N SER A 37 5.39 18.68 -0.13
CA SER A 37 4.91 18.30 -1.47
C SER A 37 5.00 16.81 -1.78
N LEU A 38 5.89 16.07 -1.10
CA LEU A 38 6.11 14.62 -1.28
C LEU A 38 5.73 13.79 -0.06
N ALA A 39 5.35 14.46 1.03
CA ALA A 39 4.87 13.84 2.25
C ALA A 39 3.75 12.87 1.86
N ARG A 40 3.92 11.60 2.25
CA ARG A 40 2.99 10.49 2.02
C ARG A 40 2.84 9.99 0.58
N ALA A 41 3.33 10.70 -0.45
CA ALA A 41 3.20 10.27 -1.86
C ALA A 41 3.77 8.86 -2.08
N HIS A 42 4.96 8.62 -1.54
CA HIS A 42 5.67 7.33 -1.59
C HIS A 42 4.90 6.18 -0.90
N ILE A 43 4.15 6.46 0.18
CA ILE A 43 3.28 5.47 0.83
C ILE A 43 2.07 5.15 -0.05
N TYR A 44 1.41 6.17 -0.61
CA TYR A 44 0.26 5.95 -1.48
C TYR A 44 0.63 5.25 -2.79
N GLU A 45 1.79 5.56 -3.36
CA GLU A 45 2.34 4.85 -4.53
C GLU A 45 2.65 3.40 -4.19
N ALA A 46 3.30 3.12 -3.05
CA ALA A 46 3.53 1.76 -2.60
C ALA A 46 2.21 0.99 -2.38
N CYS A 47 1.20 1.62 -1.79
CA CYS A 47 -0.13 1.04 -1.61
C CYS A 47 -0.86 0.81 -2.93
N ARG A 48 -0.69 1.71 -3.89
CA ARG A 48 -1.29 1.60 -5.23
C ARG A 48 -0.67 0.43 -5.99
N ASP A 49 0.65 0.33 -5.96
CA ASP A 49 1.43 -0.60 -6.77
C ASP A 49 1.56 -2.00 -6.11
N GLY A 50 1.07 -2.16 -4.87
CA GLY A 50 1.16 -3.43 -4.14
C GLY A 50 2.55 -3.72 -3.57
N ASN A 51 3.40 -2.70 -3.47
CA ASN A 51 4.80 -2.85 -3.08
C ASN A 51 4.97 -2.80 -1.55
N ILE A 52 4.75 -3.95 -0.90
CA ILE A 52 4.86 -4.11 0.56
C ILE A 52 6.28 -3.74 1.05
N LEU A 53 7.33 -4.06 0.30
CA LEU A 53 8.71 -3.74 0.69
C LEU A 53 8.98 -2.22 0.72
N ALA A 54 8.47 -1.48 -0.28
CA ALA A 54 8.55 -0.03 -0.29
C ALA A 54 7.70 0.56 0.85
N LEU A 55 6.52 -0.01 1.10
CA LEU A 55 5.64 0.39 2.19
C LEU A 55 6.34 0.24 3.55
N GLU A 56 6.91 -0.94 3.84
CA GLU A 56 7.64 -1.21 5.07
C GLU A 56 8.76 -0.21 5.32
N ARG A 57 9.60 0.04 4.30
CA ARG A 57 10.70 1.01 4.40
C ARG A 57 10.20 2.43 4.62
N SER A 58 9.13 2.81 3.95
CA SER A 58 8.49 4.13 4.09
C SER A 58 8.01 4.35 5.53
N PHE A 59 7.30 3.37 6.07
CA PHE A 59 6.79 3.42 7.45
C PHE A 59 7.91 3.35 8.50
N GLN A 60 9.03 2.68 8.21
CA GLN A 60 10.20 2.69 9.10
C GLN A 60 10.95 4.03 9.07
N ALA A 61 11.01 4.70 7.92
CA ALA A 61 11.78 5.92 7.73
C ALA A 61 11.07 7.20 8.22
N GLU A 62 9.73 7.19 8.22
CA GLU A 62 8.92 8.27 8.77
C GLU A 62 9.09 8.39 10.30
N THR A 63 9.54 9.56 10.75
CA THR A 63 9.54 9.94 12.17
C THR A 63 8.11 10.26 12.62
N GLN A 64 7.69 9.70 13.77
CA GLN A 64 6.45 10.10 14.45
C GLN A 64 6.35 11.63 14.50
N GLY A 65 5.32 12.22 13.88
CA GLY A 65 5.16 13.68 13.84
C GLY A 65 4.27 14.24 12.73
N ILE A 66 3.91 13.44 11.71
CA ILE A 66 2.98 13.87 10.64
C ILE A 66 1.54 13.41 10.91
N TYR A 67 1.34 12.43 11.79
CA TYR A 67 0.03 11.86 12.09
C TYR A 67 -0.32 12.13 13.55
N ASP A 68 -1.56 12.53 13.79
CA ASP A 68 -2.06 12.80 15.14
C ASP A 68 -2.20 11.51 15.94
N SER A 69 -2.35 10.37 15.25
CA SER A 69 -2.35 9.03 15.84
C SER A 69 -1.69 7.99 14.93
N VAL A 70 -1.25 6.89 15.54
CA VAL A 70 -0.79 5.68 14.83
C VAL A 70 -1.90 5.15 13.91
N GLN A 71 -3.16 5.28 14.33
CA GLN A 71 -4.34 4.85 13.59
C GLN A 71 -4.51 5.62 12.27
N GLU A 72 -4.45 6.96 12.34
CA GLU A 72 -4.57 7.82 11.16
C GLU A 72 -3.47 7.54 10.13
N ARG A 73 -2.31 7.07 10.60
CA ARG A 73 -1.18 6.65 9.78
C ARG A 73 -1.51 5.54 8.79
N PHE A 74 -2.31 4.57 9.21
CA PHE A 74 -2.61 3.38 8.42
C PHE A 74 -3.99 3.44 7.76
N ASN A 75 -4.94 4.17 8.35
CA ASN A 75 -6.31 4.29 7.85
C ASN A 75 -6.40 4.91 6.44
N ARG A 76 -5.68 6.01 6.18
CA ARG A 76 -5.77 6.69 4.87
C ARG A 76 -5.12 5.86 3.75
N PRO A 77 -3.94 5.22 3.94
CA PRO A 77 -3.38 4.28 2.97
C PRO A 77 -4.29 3.09 2.64
N LEU A 78 -5.13 2.64 3.59
CA LEU A 78 -6.04 1.50 3.39
C LEU A 78 -7.00 1.73 2.22
N TYR A 79 -7.60 2.92 2.11
CA TYR A 79 -8.46 3.28 0.98
C TYR A 79 -7.76 3.16 -0.37
N THR A 80 -6.49 3.58 -0.44
CA THR A 80 -5.70 3.46 -1.67
C THR A 80 -5.47 1.99 -2.03
N ALA A 81 -5.10 1.15 -1.06
CA ALA A 81 -4.89 -0.27 -1.30
C ALA A 81 -6.17 -0.97 -1.81
N ILE A 82 -7.33 -0.68 -1.20
CA ILE A 82 -8.62 -1.26 -1.61
C ILE A 82 -8.98 -0.86 -3.04
N LYS A 83 -8.84 0.43 -3.35
CA LYS A 83 -9.18 1.02 -4.65
C LYS A 83 -8.38 0.44 -5.82
N PHE A 84 -7.16 -0.01 -5.55
CA PHE A 84 -6.28 -0.65 -6.52
C PHE A 84 -6.21 -2.18 -6.35
N TYR A 85 -7.12 -2.76 -5.55
CA TYR A 85 -7.26 -4.21 -5.34
C TYR A 85 -6.00 -4.90 -4.79
N GLN A 86 -5.20 -4.18 -4.01
CA GLN A 86 -3.95 -4.68 -3.45
C GLN A 86 -4.21 -5.49 -2.17
N VAL A 87 -4.71 -6.73 -2.33
CA VAL A 87 -5.12 -7.63 -1.23
C VAL A 87 -4.03 -7.78 -0.16
N GLY A 88 -2.77 -8.00 -0.57
CA GLY A 88 -1.66 -8.16 0.37
C GLY A 88 -1.34 -6.88 1.16
N VAL A 89 -1.46 -5.71 0.54
CA VAL A 89 -1.28 -4.43 1.23
C VAL A 89 -2.43 -4.17 2.20
N VAL A 90 -3.68 -4.47 1.81
CA VAL A 90 -4.84 -4.37 2.70
C VAL A 90 -4.62 -5.19 3.96
N GLN A 91 -4.23 -6.47 3.81
CA GLN A 91 -3.92 -7.33 4.94
C GLN A 91 -2.81 -6.73 5.81
N TRP A 92 -1.70 -6.32 5.19
CA TRP A 92 -0.54 -5.76 5.90
C TRP A 92 -0.89 -4.51 6.73
N LEU A 93 -1.78 -3.65 6.22
CA LEU A 93 -2.26 -2.45 6.91
C LEU A 93 -3.17 -2.80 8.08
N LEU A 94 -4.12 -3.73 7.89
CA LEU A 94 -5.03 -4.18 8.96
C LEU A 94 -4.26 -4.83 10.11
N GLU A 95 -3.27 -5.68 9.82
CA GLU A 95 -2.39 -6.30 10.84
C GLU A 95 -1.59 -5.28 11.66
N ARG A 96 -1.44 -4.05 11.19
CA ARG A 96 -0.75 -2.95 11.88
C ARG A 96 -1.70 -1.98 12.56
N GLY A 97 -2.96 -2.37 12.71
CA GLY A 97 -4.00 -1.58 13.33
C GLY A 97 -4.47 -0.48 12.41
N ALA A 98 -4.72 -0.75 11.12
CA ALA A 98 -5.64 0.09 10.34
C ALA A 98 -7.08 -0.25 10.75
N ASP A 99 -7.91 0.76 10.93
CA ASP A 99 -9.30 0.59 11.36
C ASP A 99 -10.15 0.26 10.12
N PRO A 100 -10.76 -0.94 10.07
CA PRO A 100 -11.55 -1.38 8.92
C PRO A 100 -12.84 -0.56 8.73
N ASN A 101 -13.26 0.21 9.73
CA ASN A 101 -14.47 1.04 9.75
C ASN A 101 -14.18 2.55 9.70
N PHE A 102 -12.92 2.95 9.59
CA PHE A 102 -12.56 4.36 9.62
C PHE A 102 -13.30 5.15 8.53
N ALA A 103 -14.11 6.10 8.94
CA ALA A 103 -14.75 7.04 8.03
C ALA A 103 -13.77 8.15 7.67
N ASN A 104 -13.57 8.39 6.38
CA ASN A 104 -12.70 9.48 5.94
C ASN A 104 -13.35 10.83 6.24
N ASP A 105 -12.97 11.46 7.35
CA ASP A 105 -13.28 12.88 7.57
C ASP A 105 -12.59 13.72 6.50
N HIS A 106 -13.37 14.56 5.85
CA HIS A 106 -13.09 15.28 4.61
C HIS A 106 -11.72 16.01 4.56
N ASP A 107 -10.65 15.33 4.14
CA ASP A 107 -9.39 15.98 3.72
C ASP A 107 -9.12 15.77 2.21
N VAL A 108 -9.74 16.69 1.48
CA VAL A 108 -9.56 17.33 0.15
C VAL A 108 -8.62 16.78 -0.95
N SER A 109 -8.10 15.54 -0.94
CA SER A 109 -7.37 15.02 -2.13
C SER A 109 -7.99 13.78 -2.80
N MET A 110 -8.94 13.13 -2.13
CA MET A 110 -9.81 12.15 -2.78
C MET A 110 -11.26 12.57 -2.62
N PRO A 111 -12.05 12.70 -3.70
CA PRO A 111 -13.50 12.62 -3.57
C PRO A 111 -13.83 11.22 -3.08
N VAL A 112 -13.96 11.06 -1.76
CA VAL A 112 -14.48 9.85 -1.13
C VAL A 112 -15.98 9.83 -1.39
N LEU A 113 -16.41 8.95 -2.29
CA LEU A 113 -17.83 8.59 -2.46
C LEU A 113 -18.27 7.56 -1.40
N PHE A 114 -17.35 7.08 -0.55
CA PHE A 114 -17.60 5.95 0.34
C PHE A 114 -17.30 6.36 1.78
N ASP A 115 -18.27 6.11 2.66
CA ASP A 115 -18.24 6.47 4.07
C ASP A 115 -17.41 5.46 4.89
N SER A 116 -17.04 4.30 4.31
CA SER A 116 -16.21 3.28 4.97
C SER A 116 -15.37 2.45 3.97
N PRO A 117 -14.27 1.83 4.43
CA PRO A 117 -13.46 0.89 3.65
C PRO A 117 -14.27 -0.30 3.14
N LEU A 118 -15.19 -0.82 3.96
CA LEU A 118 -16.05 -1.94 3.58
C LEU A 118 -16.99 -1.56 2.43
N GLN A 119 -17.62 -0.39 2.48
CA GLN A 119 -18.48 0.09 1.40
C GLN A 119 -17.71 0.25 0.08
N MET A 120 -16.47 0.75 0.12
CA MET A 120 -15.60 0.82 -1.05
C MET A 120 -15.29 -0.57 -1.61
N ALA A 121 -14.98 -1.55 -0.75
CA ALA A 121 -14.70 -2.92 -1.17
C ALA A 121 -15.94 -3.61 -1.78
N VAL A 122 -17.14 -3.34 -1.24
CA VAL A 122 -18.40 -3.83 -1.84
C VAL A 122 -18.62 -3.20 -3.22
N GLN A 123 -18.39 -1.89 -3.35
CA GLN A 123 -18.49 -1.22 -4.65
C GLN A 123 -17.52 -1.80 -5.69
N SER A 124 -16.29 -2.15 -5.27
CA SER A 124 -15.27 -2.72 -6.17
C SER A 124 -15.69 -4.09 -6.72
N VAL A 125 -16.50 -4.86 -5.98
CA VAL A 125 -17.08 -6.11 -6.50
C VAL A 125 -18.24 -5.85 -7.46
N MET A 126 -19.04 -4.81 -7.22
CA MET A 126 -20.19 -4.45 -8.08
C MET A 126 -19.75 -3.81 -9.40
N MET A 127 -18.71 -2.97 -9.36
CA MET A 127 -18.09 -2.32 -10.51
C MET A 127 -16.60 -2.70 -10.56
N PRO A 128 -16.29 -3.94 -10.97
CA PRO A 128 -14.94 -4.48 -10.98
C PRO A 128 -14.04 -3.80 -12.01
N GLY A 129 -12.78 -3.65 -11.63
CA GLY A 129 -11.74 -3.09 -12.47
C GLY A 129 -11.29 -1.69 -12.06
N ILE A 130 -10.16 -1.28 -12.63
CA ILE A 130 -9.61 0.07 -12.51
C ILE A 130 -9.90 0.79 -13.83
N PRO A 131 -10.60 1.94 -13.81
CA PRO A 131 -10.87 2.65 -15.05
C PRO A 131 -9.55 3.16 -15.66
N GLN A 132 -9.46 3.17 -17.00
CA GLN A 132 -8.21 3.45 -17.72
C GLN A 132 -7.52 4.75 -17.30
N TRP A 133 -8.28 5.82 -17.06
CA TRP A 133 -7.76 7.12 -16.61
C TRP A 133 -7.13 7.09 -15.21
N ARG A 134 -7.37 6.04 -14.43
CA ARG A 134 -6.79 5.82 -13.09
C ARG A 134 -5.56 4.91 -13.13
N VAL A 135 -5.34 4.18 -14.22
CA VAL A 135 -4.15 3.35 -14.40
C VAL A 135 -2.94 4.27 -14.57
N PRO A 136 -1.92 4.20 -13.69
CA PRO A 136 -0.70 4.99 -13.83
C PRO A 136 0.01 4.69 -15.15
N LYS A 137 0.69 5.69 -15.73
CA LYS A 137 1.40 5.50 -17.01
C LYS A 137 2.51 4.47 -16.86
N GLU A 138 3.17 4.51 -15.70
CA GLU A 138 4.29 3.66 -15.30
C GLU A 138 3.90 2.19 -15.31
N TRP A 139 2.64 1.86 -15.00
CA TRP A 139 2.16 0.48 -15.06
C TRP A 139 2.21 -0.03 -16.50
N ASN A 140 1.77 0.76 -17.48
CA ASN A 140 1.83 0.37 -18.88
C ASN A 140 3.28 0.24 -19.38
N GLU A 141 4.17 1.13 -18.93
CA GLU A 141 5.61 1.05 -19.22
C GLU A 141 6.25 -0.22 -18.63
N GLN A 142 5.75 -0.68 -17.50
CA GLN A 142 6.14 -1.94 -16.85
C GLN A 142 5.44 -3.18 -17.45
N GLY A 143 4.66 -3.00 -18.53
CA GLY A 143 3.96 -4.10 -19.18
C GLY A 143 2.72 -4.59 -18.43
N PHE A 144 2.08 -3.72 -17.65
CA PHE A 144 0.81 -4.04 -16.99
C PHE A 144 -0.23 -4.46 -18.01
N VAL A 145 -0.77 -5.66 -17.81
CA VAL A 145 -1.90 -6.19 -18.56
C VAL A 145 -3.11 -6.15 -17.64
N VAL A 146 -4.18 -5.49 -18.11
CA VAL A 146 -5.44 -5.42 -17.36
C VAL A 146 -5.93 -6.85 -17.08
N PRO A 147 -6.07 -7.24 -15.79
CA PRO A 147 -6.58 -8.55 -15.41
C PRO A 147 -7.99 -8.81 -15.90
N HIS A 148 -8.34 -10.09 -16.05
CA HIS A 148 -9.71 -10.52 -16.36
C HIS A 148 -10.69 -10.12 -15.24
N LEU A 149 -11.97 -9.99 -15.60
CA LEU A 149 -13.06 -9.62 -14.69
C LEU A 149 -13.11 -10.47 -13.41
N ASP A 150 -12.80 -11.76 -13.52
CA ASP A 150 -12.83 -12.69 -12.40
C ASP A 150 -11.78 -12.39 -11.34
N TYR A 151 -10.61 -11.88 -11.76
CA TYR A 151 -9.56 -11.47 -10.83
C TYR A 151 -10.04 -10.30 -9.96
N TRP A 152 -10.60 -9.27 -10.59
CA TRP A 152 -11.10 -8.10 -9.86
C TRP A 152 -12.19 -8.47 -8.85
N ARG A 153 -13.13 -9.33 -9.27
CA ARG A 153 -14.18 -9.85 -8.38
C ARG A 153 -13.61 -10.70 -7.25
N TRP A 154 -12.61 -11.53 -7.53
CA TRP A 154 -11.91 -12.30 -6.50
C TRP A 154 -11.22 -11.37 -5.50
N ALA A 155 -10.44 -10.40 -5.97
CA ALA A 155 -9.68 -9.49 -5.12
C ALA A 155 -10.61 -8.64 -4.24
N GLY A 156 -11.69 -8.09 -4.82
CA GLY A 156 -12.70 -7.36 -4.06
C GLY A 156 -13.35 -8.23 -2.96
N ARG A 157 -13.70 -9.49 -3.27
CA ARG A 157 -14.23 -10.42 -2.25
C ARG A 157 -13.21 -10.78 -1.17
N ALA A 158 -11.94 -10.93 -1.53
CA ALA A 158 -10.86 -11.19 -0.58
C ALA A 158 -10.70 -10.01 0.40
N ILE A 159 -10.74 -8.78 -0.12
CA ILE A 159 -10.69 -7.56 0.69
C ILE A 159 -11.90 -7.47 1.63
N ILE A 160 -13.12 -7.76 1.16
CA ILE A 160 -14.32 -7.78 2.01
C ILE A 160 -14.16 -8.77 3.17
N ARG A 161 -13.56 -9.94 2.93
CA ARG A 161 -13.29 -10.92 4.01
C ARG A 161 -12.30 -10.35 5.02
N LEU A 162 -11.16 -9.84 4.57
CA LEU A 162 -10.15 -9.24 5.44
C LEU A 162 -10.73 -8.13 6.34
N LEU A 163 -11.56 -7.25 5.78
CA LEU A 163 -12.19 -6.16 6.53
C LEU A 163 -13.19 -6.69 7.58
N ARG A 164 -13.94 -7.75 7.28
CA ARG A 164 -14.86 -8.36 8.23
C ARG A 164 -14.14 -9.10 9.34
N ASP A 165 -13.09 -9.83 9.00
CA ASP A 165 -12.30 -10.59 9.96
C ASP A 165 -11.62 -9.61 10.95
N ALA A 166 -11.11 -8.48 10.45
CA ALA A 166 -10.56 -7.42 11.29
C ALA A 166 -11.62 -6.76 12.22
N ASP A 167 -12.85 -6.56 11.75
CA ASP A 167 -13.95 -6.01 12.57
C ASP A 167 -14.43 -6.99 13.66
N THR A 168 -14.34 -8.30 13.41
CA THR A 168 -14.74 -9.32 14.39
C THR A 168 -13.78 -9.45 15.57
N ASP A 169 -12.49 -9.16 15.38
CA ASP A 169 -11.48 -9.36 16.44
C ASP A 169 -11.57 -8.30 17.56
N GLU A 170 -12.05 -7.08 17.28
CA GLU A 170 -12.16 -6.02 18.31
C GLU A 170 -13.40 -6.15 19.20
N ARG A 171 -14.52 -6.67 18.67
CA ARG A 171 -15.74 -6.91 19.48
C ARG A 171 -15.65 -8.18 20.34
N SER A 172 -14.71 -9.07 20.04
CA SER A 172 -14.54 -10.36 20.72
C SER A 172 -13.66 -10.30 21.97
N LEU A 173 -12.99 -9.17 22.23
CA LEU A 173 -12.10 -8.98 23.38
C LEU A 173 -12.76 -8.24 24.56
N VAL A 174 -14.08 -8.06 24.52
CA VAL A 174 -14.87 -7.49 25.62
C VAL A 174 -15.93 -8.50 26.06
N LEU A 175 -15.48 -9.58 26.71
CA LEU A 175 -16.29 -10.41 27.62
C LEU A 175 -15.45 -10.80 28.84
#